data_AF-A0A528A3Y8-F1
#
_entry.id   AF-A0A528A3Y8-F1
#
_cell.length_a   1.000
_cell.length_b   1.000
_cell.length_c   1.000
_cell.angle_alpha   90.00
_cell.angle_beta   90.00
_cell.angle_gamma   90.00
#
_symmetry.space_group_name_H-M   'P 1'
#
loop_
_entity.id
_entity.type
_entity.pdbx_description
1 polymer ?
#
loop_
_entity_poly.entity_id
_entity_poly.type
_entity_poly.pdbx_seq_one_letter_code
_entity_poly.pdbx_strand_id
1 'polypeptide(L)'
;MALHLVGENIDKTRSHYRAETGKLVQLMRGIYVDAGENIEATVLKHAVRIAKYLYPNAYLSAASAVLLRPTRDGRLFLSGRRIQRTRLRSLEIIQNAAPDHPSVAQAIVDDGMGEFRIDVSSMRQRFLEGFRLRSEHAASIDETVREAIANRLIEEYGSAQGAADATWALARENQWYREGEHAERFLLRRPVTAEPARNEAALDLIVAWHGAPLGKLTHDGFEWRWNPDDQNGPALIRRTAPGKLPPFILSLLPEGWLESVLNDRDERAMLRSGKRYMSNITIVERASDLSALPPDILLTRLNGFTRNSVFTGQYVGPGRGDLEQSFERNLAEIFERTDTPRLSGVQIKAPMFLDADGTLSPSTGKPFTHILKPAGTGGFEALPVIEWQSLALGRSAGFTTPATALVPMPDGMPPALLVERFDIRTSLEEKHLLALEDFCSVLGVATEAKYDGTMERIARALRPLSTSP
;
A
#
# COMPACT_ATOMS: atom_id res chain seq x y z
N MET A 1 -11.25 7.60 46.26
CA MET A 1 -12.30 7.69 45.22
C MET A 1 -12.14 9.06 44.61
N ALA A 2 -11.76 9.16 43.34
CA ALA A 2 -11.33 10.44 42.76
C ALA A 2 -12.47 11.46 42.60
N LEU A 3 -13.72 11.02 42.39
CA LEU A 3 -14.91 11.87 42.27
C LEU A 3 -15.81 11.80 43.52
N HIS A 4 -16.25 12.96 44.00
CA HIS A 4 -17.16 13.10 45.13
C HIS A 4 -18.42 13.90 44.74
N LEU A 5 -19.58 13.31 44.95
CA LEU A 5 -20.91 13.84 44.66
C LEU A 5 -21.70 13.96 45.97
N VAL A 6 -22.10 15.19 46.31
CA VAL A 6 -22.77 15.46 47.59
C VAL A 6 -24.14 14.81 47.62
N GLY A 7 -24.40 14.02 48.66
CA GLY A 7 -25.63 13.23 48.81
C GLY A 7 -25.55 11.81 48.25
N GLU A 8 -24.51 11.49 47.48
CA GLU A 8 -24.28 10.14 46.95
C GLU A 8 -23.14 9.44 47.71
N ASN A 9 -21.95 10.04 47.74
CA ASN A 9 -20.75 9.43 48.33
C ASN A 9 -19.99 10.34 49.31
N ILE A 10 -20.46 11.58 49.50
CA ILE A 10 -19.96 12.51 50.52
C ILE A 10 -21.12 13.37 51.05
N ASP A 11 -21.08 13.75 52.33
CA ASP A 11 -22.04 14.71 52.89
C ASP A 11 -21.60 16.17 52.69
N LYS A 12 -22.55 17.10 52.86
CA LYS A 12 -22.34 18.54 52.65
C LYS A 12 -21.28 19.13 53.59
N THR A 13 -21.24 18.69 54.85
CA THR A 13 -20.33 19.23 55.85
C THR A 13 -18.89 18.78 55.59
N ARG A 14 -18.71 17.48 55.30
CA ARG A 14 -17.39 16.92 54.96
C ARG A 14 -16.85 17.47 53.65
N SER A 15 -17.69 17.64 52.62
CA SER A 15 -17.26 18.21 51.34
C SER A 15 -16.80 19.66 51.49
N HIS A 16 -17.53 20.49 52.25
CA HIS A 16 -17.13 21.88 52.52
C HIS A 16 -15.79 21.96 53.26
N TYR A 17 -15.66 21.25 54.39
CA TYR A 17 -14.43 21.23 55.17
C TYR A 17 -13.21 20.72 54.38
N ARG A 18 -13.40 19.67 53.57
CA ARG A 18 -12.31 19.12 52.74
C ARG A 18 -11.93 20.04 51.58
N ALA A 19 -12.87 20.82 51.05
CA ALA A 19 -12.56 21.84 50.07
C ALA A 19 -11.79 23.02 50.69
N GLU A 20 -12.22 23.52 51.86
CA GLU A 20 -11.53 24.60 52.60
C GLU A 20 -10.09 24.21 53.01
N THR A 21 -9.88 22.94 53.34
CA THR A 21 -8.55 22.41 53.69
C THR A 21 -7.71 21.99 52.47
N GLY A 22 -8.16 22.29 51.24
CA GLY A 22 -7.42 22.05 50.00
C GLY A 22 -7.31 20.58 49.57
N LYS A 23 -8.04 19.66 50.23
CA LYS A 23 -8.03 18.23 49.88
C LYS A 23 -8.93 17.91 48.70
N LEU A 24 -9.97 18.72 48.48
CA LEU A 24 -10.90 18.61 47.36
C LEU A 24 -10.89 19.90 46.53
N VAL A 25 -10.98 19.74 45.21
CA VAL A 25 -11.23 20.84 44.28
C VAL A 25 -12.71 20.83 43.92
N GLN A 26 -13.41 21.93 44.19
CA GLN A 26 -14.79 22.11 43.79
C GLN A 26 -14.87 22.38 42.28
N LEU A 27 -15.62 21.56 41.55
CA LEU A 27 -15.89 21.78 40.13
C LEU A 27 -17.19 22.54 39.91
N MET A 28 -18.21 22.20 40.69
CA MET A 28 -19.53 22.83 40.69
C MET A 28 -20.18 22.60 42.06
N ARG A 29 -21.27 23.30 42.38
CA ARG A 29 -22.05 23.03 43.60
C ARG A 29 -22.45 21.56 43.65
N GLY A 30 -21.95 20.85 44.67
CA GLY A 30 -22.23 19.42 44.88
C GLY A 30 -21.26 18.45 44.19
N ILE A 31 -20.28 18.92 43.41
CA ILE A 31 -19.34 18.08 42.66
C ILE A 31 -17.90 18.48 42.97
N TYR A 32 -17.12 17.51 43.48
CA TYR A 32 -15.75 17.71 43.90
C TYR A 32 -14.85 16.59 43.38
N VAL A 33 -13.57 16.89 43.20
CA VAL A 33 -12.53 15.90 42.83
C VAL A 33 -11.36 16.00 43.81
N ASP A 34 -10.69 14.88 44.07
CA ASP A 34 -9.47 14.86 44.91
C ASP A 34 -8.38 15.76 44.30
N ALA A 35 -7.79 16.65 45.11
CA ALA A 35 -6.85 17.67 44.62
C ALA A 35 -5.53 17.08 44.06
N GLY A 36 -5.17 15.86 44.43
CA GLY A 36 -3.96 15.16 43.96
C GLY A 36 -4.15 14.34 42.68
N GLU A 37 -5.37 14.25 42.15
CA GLU A 37 -5.70 13.45 40.97
C GLU A 37 -5.63 14.28 39.67
N ASN A 38 -5.52 13.58 38.54
CA ASN A 38 -5.72 14.23 37.24
C ASN A 38 -7.21 14.57 37.08
N ILE A 39 -7.56 15.83 37.34
CA ILE A 39 -8.94 16.33 37.32
C ILE A 39 -9.59 16.11 35.96
N GLU A 40 -8.89 16.40 34.87
CA GLU A 40 -9.45 16.27 33.52
C GLU A 40 -9.80 14.81 33.18
N ALA A 41 -8.88 13.89 33.48
CA ALA A 41 -9.10 12.47 33.25
C ALA A 41 -10.24 11.92 34.13
N THR A 42 -10.30 12.37 35.39
CA THR A 42 -11.34 11.98 36.35
C THR A 42 -12.73 12.43 35.87
N VAL A 43 -12.84 13.67 35.42
CA VAL A 43 -14.12 14.23 34.94
C VAL A 43 -14.61 13.49 33.70
N LEU A 44 -13.75 13.20 32.72
CA LEU A 44 -14.15 12.44 31.53
C LEU A 44 -14.50 10.99 31.84
N LYS A 45 -13.73 10.32 32.70
CA LYS A 45 -13.97 8.94 33.13
C LYS A 45 -15.35 8.78 33.80
N HIS A 46 -15.73 9.74 34.64
CA HIS A 46 -16.97 9.71 35.41
C HIS A 46 -18.09 10.58 34.80
N ALA A 47 -17.95 11.01 33.55
CA ALA A 47 -18.84 11.99 32.93
C ALA A 47 -20.32 11.56 32.92
N VAL A 48 -20.61 10.28 32.66
CA VAL A 48 -21.99 9.77 32.66
C VAL A 48 -22.59 9.79 34.07
N ARG A 49 -21.79 9.48 35.09
CA ARG A 49 -22.22 9.55 36.50
C ARG A 49 -22.49 11.00 36.92
N ILE A 50 -21.60 11.92 36.53
CA ILE A 50 -21.77 13.36 36.73
C ILE A 50 -23.06 13.85 36.07
N ALA A 51 -23.30 13.45 34.81
CA ALA A 51 -24.50 13.81 34.09
C ALA A 51 -25.76 13.25 34.75
N LYS A 52 -25.75 11.99 35.19
CA LYS A 52 -26.89 11.39 35.92
C LYS A 52 -27.22 12.16 37.20
N TYR A 53 -26.19 12.62 37.93
CA TYR A 53 -26.36 13.43 39.14
C TYR A 53 -26.96 14.82 38.85
N LEU A 54 -26.48 15.49 37.80
CA LEU A 54 -26.95 16.84 37.43
C LEU A 54 -28.31 16.85 36.72
N TYR A 55 -28.62 15.80 35.96
CA TYR A 55 -29.80 15.70 35.10
C TYR A 55 -30.56 14.39 35.36
N PRO A 56 -31.13 14.18 36.55
CA PRO A 56 -31.73 12.89 36.94
C PRO A 56 -32.92 12.45 36.08
N ASN A 57 -33.53 13.38 35.33
CA ASN A 57 -34.66 13.12 34.43
C ASN A 57 -34.28 13.21 32.95
N ALA A 58 -32.99 13.17 32.62
CA ALA A 58 -32.49 13.14 31.24
C ALA A 58 -31.93 11.76 30.90
N TYR A 59 -31.89 11.45 29.61
CA TYR A 59 -31.31 10.21 29.07
C TYR A 59 -30.13 10.51 28.15
N LEU A 60 -29.18 9.58 28.03
CA LEU A 60 -28.09 9.72 27.04
C LEU A 60 -28.68 9.62 25.64
N SER A 61 -28.30 10.54 24.76
CA SER A 61 -28.75 10.55 23.36
C SER A 61 -27.57 10.59 22.40
N ALA A 62 -27.86 10.47 21.10
CA ALA A 62 -26.88 10.58 20.04
C ALA A 62 -25.65 9.65 20.22
N ALA A 63 -24.43 10.13 19.94
CA ALA A 63 -23.21 9.33 20.12
C ALA A 63 -23.05 8.80 21.56
N SER A 64 -23.43 9.57 22.58
CA SER A 64 -23.26 9.16 23.99
C SER A 64 -24.15 7.96 24.36
N ALA A 65 -25.28 7.77 23.68
CA ALA A 65 -26.12 6.58 23.86
C ALA A 65 -25.50 5.30 23.29
N VAL A 66 -24.59 5.41 22.32
CA VAL A 66 -23.81 4.28 21.77
C VAL A 66 -22.58 4.03 22.62
N LEU A 67 -21.84 5.10 22.90
CA LEU A 67 -20.53 5.02 23.54
C LEU A 67 -20.64 4.73 25.04
N LEU A 68 -21.74 5.11 25.68
CA LEU A 68 -21.91 5.12 27.14
C LEU A 68 -20.81 5.92 27.86
N ARG A 69 -20.30 6.95 27.17
CA ARG A 69 -19.25 7.89 27.59
C ARG A 69 -19.29 9.13 26.70
N PRO A 70 -18.54 10.20 27.01
CA PRO A 70 -18.36 11.34 26.11
C PRO A 70 -17.69 10.94 24.80
N THR A 71 -17.86 11.76 23.77
CA THR A 71 -17.06 11.69 22.54
C THR A 71 -15.58 12.00 22.82
N ARG A 72 -14.70 11.72 21.84
CA ARG A 72 -13.25 11.91 21.98
C ARG A 72 -12.85 13.35 22.31
N ASP A 73 -13.63 14.31 21.85
CA ASP A 73 -13.46 15.75 22.11
C ASP A 73 -14.16 16.22 23.40
N GLY A 74 -14.67 15.30 24.23
CA GLY A 74 -15.19 15.61 25.57
C GLY A 74 -16.66 16.03 25.62
N ARG A 75 -17.43 15.90 24.54
CA ARG A 75 -18.86 16.21 24.53
C ARG A 75 -19.71 15.02 25.00
N LEU A 76 -20.65 15.27 25.89
CA LEU A 76 -21.63 14.29 26.35
C LEU A 76 -23.05 14.77 26.02
N PHE A 77 -23.76 13.96 25.25
CA PHE A 77 -25.08 14.32 24.70
C PHE A 77 -26.21 13.73 25.54
N LEU A 78 -27.11 14.60 25.97
CA LEU A 78 -28.31 14.27 26.76
C LEU A 78 -29.58 14.81 26.10
N SER A 79 -30.69 14.14 26.33
CA SER A 79 -32.01 14.68 25.99
C SER A 79 -32.88 14.74 27.25
N GLY A 80 -33.60 15.84 27.45
CA GLY A 80 -34.56 15.99 28.54
C GLY A 80 -35.41 17.26 28.42
N ARG A 81 -35.96 17.77 29.52
CA ARG A 81 -36.96 18.86 29.45
C ARG A 81 -36.43 20.24 29.03
N ARG A 82 -35.11 20.46 29.06
CA ARG A 82 -34.49 21.77 28.85
C ARG A 82 -33.44 21.69 27.76
N ILE A 83 -33.24 22.81 27.09
CA ILE A 83 -32.07 23.04 26.23
C ILE A 83 -31.06 23.80 27.07
N GLN A 84 -29.93 23.16 27.38
CA GLN A 84 -28.88 23.79 28.18
C GLN A 84 -27.53 23.13 27.94
N ARG A 85 -26.47 23.90 28.21
CA ARG A 85 -25.09 23.47 28.07
C ARG A 85 -24.38 23.69 29.40
N THR A 86 -23.58 22.72 29.82
CA THR A 86 -22.82 22.82 31.06
C THR A 86 -21.41 22.34 30.82
N ARG A 87 -20.46 23.25 31.04
CA ARG A 87 -19.05 22.97 30.92
C ARG A 87 -18.45 22.72 32.30
N LEU A 88 -17.79 21.58 32.43
CA LEU A 88 -17.07 21.16 33.63
C LEU A 88 -15.68 20.75 33.17
N ARG A 89 -14.75 21.71 33.15
CA ARG A 89 -13.37 21.48 32.67
C ARG A 89 -13.38 20.97 31.21
N SER A 90 -12.73 19.83 30.92
CA SER A 90 -12.72 19.17 29.61
C SER A 90 -14.06 18.55 29.19
N LEU A 91 -14.98 18.33 30.12
CA LEU A 91 -16.31 17.80 29.82
C LEU A 91 -17.28 18.92 29.45
N GLU A 92 -18.02 18.68 28.38
CA GLU A 92 -19.11 19.54 27.96
C GLU A 92 -20.40 18.73 27.80
N ILE A 93 -21.34 18.96 28.71
CA ILE A 93 -22.64 18.31 28.69
C ILE A 93 -23.59 19.17 27.87
N ILE A 94 -24.11 18.61 26.78
CA ILE A 94 -25.03 19.26 25.86
C ILE A 94 -26.37 18.56 26.01
N GLN A 95 -27.35 19.27 26.57
CA GLN A 95 -28.72 18.79 26.71
C GLN A 95 -29.61 19.45 25.67
N ASN A 96 -30.29 18.63 24.87
CA ASN A 96 -31.37 19.06 24.00
C ASN A 96 -32.74 18.74 24.59
N ALA A 97 -33.76 19.43 24.09
CA ALA A 97 -35.15 19.09 24.37
C ALA A 97 -35.44 17.68 23.83
N ALA A 98 -35.84 16.78 24.73
CA ALA A 98 -36.42 15.49 24.35
C ALA A 98 -37.75 15.75 23.62
N PRO A 99 -38.13 14.89 22.65
CA PRO A 99 -39.46 14.96 22.07
C PRO A 99 -40.52 14.54 23.11
N ASP A 100 -41.80 14.68 22.75
CA ASP A 100 -42.91 14.44 23.68
C ASP A 100 -43.05 12.96 24.08
N HIS A 101 -42.71 12.03 23.17
CA HIS A 101 -42.84 10.58 23.33
C HIS A 101 -41.51 9.86 23.01
N PRO A 102 -40.43 10.14 23.76
CA PRO A 102 -39.12 9.57 23.45
C PRO A 102 -39.12 8.07 23.69
N SER A 103 -38.58 7.31 22.73
CA SER A 103 -38.32 5.88 22.95
C SER A 103 -36.95 5.70 23.61
N VAL A 104 -36.95 5.21 24.85
CA VAL A 104 -35.75 4.99 25.66
C VAL A 104 -35.55 3.52 26.00
N ALA A 105 -34.31 3.15 26.29
CA ALA A 105 -33.90 1.85 26.80
C ALA A 105 -32.97 2.04 28.01
N GLN A 106 -32.77 0.97 28.79
CA GLN A 106 -31.86 0.99 29.94
C GLN A 106 -30.48 0.46 29.55
N ALA A 107 -29.42 1.18 29.92
CA ALA A 107 -28.04 0.75 29.82
C ALA A 107 -27.40 0.64 31.21
N ILE A 108 -26.37 -0.20 31.33
CA ILE A 108 -25.53 -0.31 32.52
C ILE A 108 -24.17 0.31 32.20
N VAL A 109 -23.67 1.16 33.10
CA VAL A 109 -22.37 1.82 32.99
C VAL A 109 -21.55 1.48 34.23
N ASP A 110 -20.31 1.06 34.01
CA ASP A 110 -19.27 1.00 35.04
C ASP A 110 -18.16 1.99 34.67
N ASP A 111 -17.86 2.89 35.59
CA ASP A 111 -16.78 3.88 35.47
C ASP A 111 -15.66 3.62 36.50
N GLY A 112 -15.65 2.45 37.15
CA GLY A 112 -14.71 2.08 38.20
C GLY A 112 -15.10 2.54 39.61
N MET A 113 -16.25 3.21 39.77
CA MET A 113 -16.87 3.49 41.08
C MET A 113 -18.11 2.62 41.34
N GLY A 114 -18.29 1.57 40.53
CA GLY A 114 -19.39 0.60 40.63
C GLY A 114 -20.46 0.81 39.55
N GLU A 115 -21.16 -0.25 39.21
CA GLU A 115 -22.18 -0.24 38.17
C GLU A 115 -23.40 0.62 38.54
N PHE A 116 -23.95 1.32 37.56
CA PHE A 116 -25.23 2.00 37.68
C PHE A 116 -26.00 1.98 36.37
N ARG A 117 -27.32 2.07 36.49
CA ARG A 117 -28.22 2.12 35.33
C ARG A 117 -28.47 3.55 34.86
N ILE A 118 -28.62 3.75 33.56
CA ILE A 118 -29.02 5.04 32.96
C ILE A 118 -29.93 4.81 31.76
N ASP A 119 -30.89 5.70 31.57
CA ASP A 119 -31.71 5.71 30.37
C ASP A 119 -30.90 6.22 29.18
N VAL A 120 -31.10 5.59 28.02
CA VAL A 120 -30.47 5.94 26.75
C VAL A 120 -31.51 5.96 25.64
N SER A 121 -31.28 6.70 24.55
CA SER A 121 -32.14 6.60 23.37
C SER A 121 -32.13 5.17 22.82
N SER A 122 -33.32 4.62 22.56
CA SER A 122 -33.48 3.32 21.91
C SER A 122 -32.88 3.36 20.49
N MET A 123 -32.66 2.20 19.85
CA MET A 123 -32.09 2.18 18.50
C MET A 123 -32.91 3.00 17.50
N ARG A 124 -34.24 2.89 17.53
CA ARG A 124 -35.13 3.67 16.66
C ARG A 124 -35.06 5.17 16.95
N GLN A 125 -35.10 5.54 18.24
CA GLN A 125 -34.99 6.95 18.65
C GLN A 125 -33.64 7.55 18.22
N ARG A 126 -32.56 6.82 18.45
CA ARG A 126 -31.19 7.21 18.10
C ARG A 126 -30.99 7.36 16.60
N PHE A 127 -31.58 6.46 15.82
CA PHE A 127 -31.52 6.56 14.36
C PHE A 127 -32.18 7.86 13.88
N LEU A 128 -33.36 8.20 14.41
CA LEU A 128 -34.04 9.47 14.12
C LEU A 128 -33.25 10.70 14.59
N GLU A 129 -32.62 10.63 15.77
CA GLU A 129 -31.74 11.69 16.28
C GLU A 129 -30.62 12.03 15.28
N GLY A 130 -30.15 11.03 14.53
CA GLY A 130 -29.12 11.15 13.48
C GLY A 130 -29.54 11.98 12.26
N PHE A 131 -30.82 12.29 12.08
CA PHE A 131 -31.35 13.07 10.95
C PHE A 131 -31.86 14.46 11.35
N ARG A 132 -31.72 14.85 12.62
CA ARG A 132 -32.08 16.18 13.11
C ARG A 132 -31.29 17.27 12.36
N LEU A 133 -32.00 18.19 11.70
CA LEU A 133 -31.38 19.30 10.97
C LEU A 133 -30.60 20.24 11.91
N ARG A 134 -29.38 20.62 11.50
CA ARG A 134 -28.51 21.58 12.20
C ARG A 134 -28.31 21.25 13.69
N SER A 135 -28.18 19.97 14.01
CA SER A 135 -28.05 19.47 15.38
C SER A 135 -26.67 18.89 15.64
N GLU A 136 -26.00 19.34 16.71
CA GLU A 136 -24.75 18.71 17.17
C GLU A 136 -24.96 17.24 17.54
N HIS A 137 -26.16 16.87 18.01
CA HIS A 137 -26.52 15.48 18.27
C HIS A 137 -26.50 14.67 16.98
N ALA A 138 -27.14 15.16 15.91
CA ALA A 138 -27.13 14.48 14.62
C ALA A 138 -25.71 14.37 14.05
N ALA A 139 -24.93 15.44 14.12
CA ALA A 139 -23.55 15.46 13.64
C ALA A 139 -22.63 14.50 14.40
N SER A 140 -22.97 14.12 15.64
CA SER A 140 -22.24 13.12 16.41
C SER A 140 -22.48 11.67 15.94
N ILE A 141 -23.52 11.45 15.13
CA ILE A 141 -23.81 10.16 14.48
C ILE A 141 -23.32 10.26 13.03
N ASP A 142 -22.09 9.81 12.80
CA ASP A 142 -21.52 9.75 11.45
C ASP A 142 -22.17 8.64 10.60
N GLU A 143 -21.81 8.60 9.31
CA GLU A 143 -22.40 7.66 8.35
C GLU A 143 -22.14 6.20 8.74
N THR A 144 -20.93 5.88 9.23
CA THR A 144 -20.58 4.51 9.64
C THR A 144 -21.40 4.06 10.85
N VAL A 145 -21.58 4.93 11.85
CA VAL A 145 -22.45 4.64 13.00
C VAL A 145 -23.91 4.53 12.55
N ARG A 146 -24.35 5.37 11.62
CA ARG A 146 -25.70 5.32 11.05
C ARG A 146 -25.96 4.01 10.30
N GLU A 147 -25.01 3.54 9.49
CA GLU A 147 -25.06 2.23 8.82
C GLU A 147 -25.12 1.07 9.84
N ALA A 148 -24.32 1.12 10.90
CA ALA A 148 -24.36 0.10 11.95
C ALA A 148 -25.71 0.05 12.68
N ILE A 149 -26.31 1.22 12.98
CA ILE A 149 -27.65 1.30 13.57
C ILE A 149 -28.69 0.77 12.58
N ALA A 150 -28.61 1.15 11.31
CA ALA A 150 -29.52 0.69 10.26
C ALA A 150 -29.49 -0.84 10.10
N ASN A 151 -28.29 -1.44 10.01
CA ASN A 151 -28.13 -2.89 9.92
C ASN A 151 -28.75 -3.60 11.13
N ARG A 152 -28.54 -3.05 12.34
CA ARG A 152 -29.10 -3.63 13.56
C ARG A 152 -30.62 -3.50 13.62
N LEU A 153 -31.20 -2.40 13.15
CA LEU A 153 -32.64 -2.25 13.00
C LEU A 153 -33.20 -3.24 11.97
N ILE A 154 -32.50 -3.46 10.85
CA ILE A 154 -32.90 -4.45 9.85
C ILE A 154 -32.90 -5.86 10.43
N GLU A 155 -31.90 -6.21 11.23
CA GLU A 155 -31.85 -7.48 11.97
C GLU A 155 -33.03 -7.61 12.95
N GLU A 156 -33.34 -6.54 13.70
CA GLU A 156 -34.40 -6.53 14.72
C GLU A 156 -35.82 -6.64 14.10
N TYR A 157 -36.07 -5.95 12.99
CA TYR A 157 -37.39 -5.90 12.32
C TYR A 157 -37.48 -6.78 11.06
N GLY A 158 -36.46 -7.62 10.82
CA GLY A 158 -36.40 -8.64 9.76
C GLY A 158 -36.20 -8.12 8.32
N SER A 159 -36.39 -6.84 8.06
CA SER A 159 -36.21 -6.25 6.72
C SER A 159 -35.98 -4.73 6.77
N ALA A 160 -35.44 -4.16 5.69
CA ALA A 160 -35.33 -2.72 5.50
C ALA A 160 -36.68 -2.00 5.59
N GLN A 161 -37.72 -2.59 5.00
CA GLN A 161 -39.08 -2.05 5.09
C GLN A 161 -39.61 -2.11 6.53
N GLY A 162 -39.45 -3.24 7.22
CA GLY A 162 -39.89 -3.38 8.62
C GLY A 162 -39.18 -2.39 9.56
N ALA A 163 -37.87 -2.19 9.36
CA ALA A 163 -37.10 -1.18 10.09
C ALA A 163 -37.58 0.25 9.79
N ALA A 164 -37.89 0.55 8.52
CA ALA A 164 -38.40 1.85 8.10
C ALA A 164 -39.78 2.11 8.72
N ASP A 165 -40.71 1.16 8.66
CA ASP A 165 -42.06 1.27 9.23
C ASP A 165 -42.00 1.49 10.75
N ALA A 166 -41.16 0.72 11.47
CA ALA A 166 -41.01 0.83 12.92
C ALA A 166 -40.39 2.17 13.35
N THR A 167 -39.45 2.70 12.56
CA THR A 167 -38.84 4.02 12.77
C THR A 167 -39.85 5.12 12.45
N TRP A 168 -40.65 4.95 11.39
CA TRP A 168 -41.66 5.90 10.97
C TRP A 168 -42.80 6.04 11.98
N ALA A 169 -43.22 4.94 12.60
CA ALA A 169 -44.21 4.95 13.68
C ALA A 169 -43.77 5.87 14.83
N LEU A 170 -42.51 5.70 15.29
CA LEU A 170 -41.93 6.54 16.34
C LEU A 170 -41.77 8.01 15.89
N ALA A 171 -41.43 8.23 14.62
CA ALA A 171 -41.34 9.59 14.05
C ALA A 171 -42.70 10.30 14.08
N ARG A 172 -43.81 9.60 13.78
CA ARG A 172 -45.17 10.16 13.84
C ARG A 172 -45.58 10.51 15.27
N GLU A 173 -45.32 9.63 16.22
CA GLU A 173 -45.59 9.85 17.65
C GLU A 173 -44.90 11.12 18.16
N ASN A 174 -43.68 11.39 17.69
CA ASN A 174 -42.88 12.55 18.08
C ASN A 174 -43.01 13.76 17.14
N GLN A 175 -43.87 13.70 16.11
CA GLN A 175 -44.02 14.73 15.07
C GLN A 175 -42.71 15.05 14.31
N TRP A 176 -41.81 14.09 14.19
CA TRP A 176 -40.51 14.17 13.52
C TRP A 176 -40.57 13.69 12.06
N TYR A 177 -41.49 14.25 11.28
CA TYR A 177 -41.79 13.75 9.92
C TYR A 177 -40.60 13.83 8.95
N ARG A 178 -39.77 14.88 9.04
CA ARG A 178 -38.60 15.05 8.15
C ARG A 178 -37.50 14.04 8.48
N GLU A 179 -37.24 13.84 9.77
CA GLU A 179 -36.29 12.85 10.26
C GLU A 179 -36.73 11.44 9.87
N GLY A 180 -38.03 11.16 9.95
CA GLY A 180 -38.64 9.96 9.41
C GLY A 180 -38.33 9.79 7.92
N GLU A 181 -38.59 10.81 7.09
CA GLU A 181 -38.38 10.77 5.62
C GLU A 181 -36.94 10.43 5.26
N HIS A 182 -36.00 11.07 5.95
CA HIS A 182 -34.58 10.80 5.74
C HIS A 182 -34.16 9.40 6.23
N ALA A 183 -34.70 8.95 7.37
CA ALA A 183 -34.45 7.61 7.90
C ALA A 183 -34.99 6.51 6.98
N GLU A 184 -36.20 6.66 6.46
CA GLU A 184 -36.81 5.73 5.50
C GLU A 184 -35.98 5.68 4.21
N ARG A 185 -35.65 6.84 3.64
CA ARG A 185 -34.82 6.91 2.43
C ARG A 185 -33.46 6.25 2.65
N PHE A 186 -32.88 6.38 3.84
CA PHE A 186 -31.62 5.74 4.18
C PHE A 186 -31.75 4.21 4.22
N LEU A 187 -32.75 3.70 4.93
CA LEU A 187 -33.00 2.26 5.09
C LEU A 187 -33.35 1.58 3.77
N LEU A 188 -34.12 2.25 2.91
CA LEU A 188 -34.58 1.71 1.63
C LEU A 188 -33.61 1.97 0.47
N ARG A 189 -32.53 2.73 0.71
CA ARG A 189 -31.49 2.93 -0.31
C ARG A 189 -30.85 1.58 -0.61
N ARG A 190 -30.95 1.12 -1.87
CA ARG A 190 -30.10 0.02 -2.34
C ARG A 190 -28.64 0.45 -2.15
N PRO A 191 -27.80 -0.34 -1.47
CA PRO A 191 -26.38 -0.05 -1.44
C PRO A 191 -25.93 -0.03 -2.90
N VAL A 192 -25.56 1.16 -3.37
CA VAL A 192 -24.79 1.25 -4.60
C VAL A 192 -23.47 0.64 -4.17
N THR A 193 -23.22 -0.62 -4.51
CA THR A 193 -21.87 -1.16 -4.62
C THR A 193 -21.18 -0.40 -5.73
N ALA A 194 -20.94 0.90 -5.50
CA ALA A 194 -19.89 1.59 -6.19
C ALA A 194 -18.64 0.96 -5.58
N GLU A 195 -17.92 0.18 -6.37
CA GLU A 195 -16.51 0.00 -6.03
C GLU A 195 -15.97 1.40 -5.74
N PRO A 196 -15.34 1.61 -4.57
CA PRO A 196 -14.81 2.92 -4.23
C PRO A 196 -13.97 3.38 -5.41
N ALA A 197 -14.20 4.62 -5.87
CA ALA A 197 -13.46 5.19 -6.99
C ALA A 197 -11.97 4.97 -6.72
N ARG A 198 -11.35 4.05 -7.48
CA ARG A 198 -9.95 3.69 -7.29
C ARG A 198 -9.10 4.82 -7.86
N ASN A 199 -7.98 5.09 -7.20
CA ASN A 199 -6.97 5.93 -7.79
C ASN A 199 -6.41 5.19 -9.02
N GLU A 200 -6.68 5.68 -10.23
CA GLU A 200 -6.17 5.09 -11.47
C GLU A 200 -4.63 5.08 -11.55
N ALA A 201 -3.96 5.91 -10.73
CA ALA A 201 -2.51 5.90 -10.58
C ALA A 201 -2.00 4.76 -9.68
N ALA A 202 -2.89 3.99 -9.05
CA ALA A 202 -2.52 2.84 -8.23
C ALA A 202 -2.08 1.64 -9.09
N LEU A 203 -1.18 0.85 -8.52
CA LEU A 203 -0.59 -0.35 -9.11
C LEU A 203 -0.70 -1.52 -8.13
N ASP A 204 -1.00 -2.69 -8.68
CA ASP A 204 -0.86 -3.98 -8.02
C ASP A 204 -0.16 -4.93 -9.01
N LEU A 205 1.12 -5.19 -8.76
CA LEU A 205 1.99 -5.98 -9.63
C LEU A 205 2.42 -7.25 -8.92
N ILE A 206 2.38 -8.37 -9.62
CA ILE A 206 2.99 -9.64 -9.22
C ILE A 206 4.43 -9.61 -9.69
N VAL A 207 5.37 -9.82 -8.76
CA VAL A 207 6.78 -10.06 -9.12
C VAL A 207 7.04 -11.56 -9.01
N ALA A 208 7.69 -12.15 -10.00
CA ALA A 208 7.98 -13.57 -10.07
C ALA A 208 9.43 -13.83 -10.51
N TRP A 209 9.98 -14.96 -10.09
CA TRP A 209 11.33 -15.42 -10.43
C TRP A 209 11.25 -16.82 -11.03
N HIS A 210 11.80 -16.99 -12.24
CA HIS A 210 11.66 -18.23 -13.02
C HIS A 210 10.20 -18.71 -13.17
N GLY A 211 9.25 -17.76 -13.24
CA GLY A 211 7.81 -18.05 -13.37
C GLY A 211 7.08 -18.37 -12.07
N ALA A 212 7.77 -18.46 -10.94
CA ALA A 212 7.15 -18.60 -9.62
C ALA A 212 6.92 -17.20 -8.99
N PRO A 213 5.68 -16.82 -8.61
CA PRO A 213 5.43 -15.56 -7.91
C PRO A 213 6.27 -15.44 -6.64
N LEU A 214 6.85 -14.29 -6.35
CA LEU A 214 7.56 -13.99 -5.10
C LEU A 214 6.72 -13.15 -4.14
N GLY A 215 5.66 -12.51 -4.66
CA GLY A 215 4.81 -11.60 -3.91
C GLY A 215 4.27 -10.45 -4.76
N LYS A 216 3.69 -9.47 -4.07
CA LYS A 216 3.05 -8.30 -4.67
C LYS A 216 3.83 -7.02 -4.40
N LEU A 217 4.09 -6.28 -5.47
CA LEU A 217 4.58 -4.91 -5.45
C LEU A 217 3.41 -3.96 -5.75
N THR A 218 3.02 -3.16 -4.76
CA THR A 218 1.88 -2.23 -4.89
C THR A 218 2.33 -0.78 -4.80
N HIS A 219 1.59 0.11 -5.45
CA HIS A 219 1.73 1.56 -5.30
C HIS A 219 0.33 2.18 -5.20
N ASP A 220 0.03 2.99 -4.19
CA ASP A 220 -1.32 3.55 -3.99
C ASP A 220 -1.53 4.93 -4.63
N GLY A 221 -0.51 5.43 -5.30
CA GLY A 221 -0.43 6.78 -5.86
C GLY A 221 0.46 7.71 -5.04
N PHE A 222 0.89 7.28 -3.86
CA PHE A 222 1.84 8.00 -3.01
C PHE A 222 3.10 7.19 -2.74
N GLU A 223 2.97 5.92 -2.35
CA GLU A 223 4.12 5.13 -1.91
C GLU A 223 4.14 3.69 -2.43
N TRP A 224 5.35 3.12 -2.54
CA TRP A 224 5.57 1.72 -2.88
C TRP A 224 5.51 0.81 -1.64
N ARG A 225 4.88 -0.37 -1.80
CA ARG A 225 4.86 -1.43 -0.78
C ARG A 225 5.18 -2.78 -1.40
N TRP A 226 6.01 -3.56 -0.71
CA TRP A 226 6.33 -4.94 -1.06
C TRP A 226 5.68 -5.88 -0.05
N ASN A 227 4.86 -6.81 -0.55
CA ASN A 227 4.20 -7.86 0.23
C ASN A 227 4.70 -9.22 -0.28
N PRO A 228 5.68 -9.85 0.37
CA PRO A 228 6.20 -11.14 -0.07
C PRO A 228 5.15 -12.24 0.10
N ASP A 229 5.15 -13.20 -0.82
CA ASP A 229 4.46 -14.47 -0.61
C ASP A 229 5.34 -15.37 0.27
N ASP A 230 4.72 -16.20 1.12
CA ASP A 230 5.43 -17.11 2.01
C ASP A 230 6.07 -18.23 1.18
N GLN A 231 7.35 -18.06 0.84
CA GLN A 231 8.12 -19.02 0.07
C GLN A 231 9.45 -19.34 0.75
N ASN A 232 9.75 -20.64 0.79
CA ASN A 232 11.05 -21.16 1.19
C ASN A 232 12.11 -20.83 0.13
N GLY A 233 12.70 -19.63 0.21
CA GLY A 233 13.72 -19.16 -0.74
C GLY A 233 14.47 -17.93 -0.23
N PRO A 234 15.52 -17.49 -0.96
CA PRO A 234 16.26 -16.29 -0.61
C PRO A 234 15.38 -15.04 -0.71
N ALA A 235 15.54 -14.09 0.21
CA ALA A 235 14.85 -12.81 0.20
C ALA A 235 15.48 -11.86 -0.86
N LEU A 236 15.17 -12.12 -2.13
CA LEU A 236 15.67 -11.33 -3.27
C LEU A 236 15.21 -9.87 -3.17
N ILE A 237 13.91 -9.66 -2.96
CA ILE A 237 13.32 -8.33 -2.86
C ILE A 237 13.27 -7.90 -1.39
N ARG A 238 14.11 -6.92 -1.04
CA ARG A 238 14.25 -6.41 0.31
C ARG A 238 13.74 -4.98 0.40
N ARG A 239 12.89 -4.71 1.39
CA ARG A 239 12.46 -3.34 1.71
C ARG A 239 13.49 -2.68 2.61
N THR A 240 14.35 -1.85 2.02
CA THR A 240 15.40 -1.12 2.74
C THR A 240 14.93 0.25 3.23
N ALA A 241 14.01 0.90 2.49
CA ALA A 241 13.41 2.19 2.84
C ALA A 241 11.88 2.13 2.71
N PRO A 242 11.11 2.54 3.74
CA PRO A 242 9.64 2.62 3.63
C PRO A 242 9.20 3.55 2.50
N GLY A 243 8.17 3.12 1.77
CA GLY A 243 7.51 3.90 0.73
C GLY A 243 8.28 4.08 -0.59
N LYS A 244 9.54 3.63 -0.66
CA LYS A 244 10.35 3.65 -1.89
C LYS A 244 10.30 2.32 -2.63
N LEU A 245 10.53 2.37 -3.95
CA LEU A 245 10.69 1.17 -4.76
C LEU A 245 11.85 0.33 -4.21
N PRO A 246 11.70 -0.99 -4.02
CA PRO A 246 12.77 -1.84 -3.53
C PRO A 246 14.03 -1.73 -4.43
N PRO A 247 15.24 -1.56 -3.87
CA PRO A 247 16.45 -1.33 -4.66
C PRO A 247 16.73 -2.42 -5.70
N PHE A 248 16.38 -3.67 -5.40
CA PHE A 248 16.52 -4.78 -6.34
C PHE A 248 15.67 -4.54 -7.60
N ILE A 249 14.41 -4.13 -7.44
CA ILE A 249 13.54 -3.81 -8.57
C ILE A 249 14.03 -2.58 -9.32
N LEU A 250 14.49 -1.55 -8.60
CA LEU A 250 15.06 -0.34 -9.20
C LEU A 250 16.26 -0.68 -10.09
N SER A 251 17.16 -1.58 -9.65
CA SER A 251 18.35 -2.00 -10.43
C SER A 251 18.03 -2.74 -11.73
N LEU A 252 16.80 -3.26 -11.87
CA LEU A 252 16.34 -3.92 -13.09
C LEU A 252 15.83 -2.92 -14.13
N LEU A 253 15.54 -1.69 -13.73
CA LEU A 253 14.99 -0.69 -14.63
C LEU A 253 16.06 -0.20 -15.63
N PRO A 254 15.67 0.13 -16.87
CA PRO A 254 16.55 0.76 -17.84
C PRO A 254 17.20 2.04 -17.34
N GLU A 255 18.38 2.37 -17.88
CA GLU A 255 19.09 3.63 -17.65
C GLU A 255 19.52 4.25 -18.97
N GLY A 256 19.73 5.57 -19.01
CA GLY A 256 20.46 6.24 -20.09
C GLY A 256 19.72 6.19 -21.42
N TRP A 257 20.32 5.59 -22.46
CA TRP A 257 19.72 5.58 -23.79
C TRP A 257 18.33 4.92 -23.80
N LEU A 258 18.19 3.75 -23.16
CA LEU A 258 16.91 3.03 -23.18
C LEU A 258 15.83 3.76 -22.37
N GLU A 259 16.20 4.49 -21.32
CA GLU A 259 15.30 5.36 -20.57
C GLU A 259 14.76 6.51 -21.45
N SER A 260 15.66 7.17 -22.19
CA SER A 260 15.28 8.25 -23.13
C SER A 260 14.36 7.77 -24.25
N VAL A 261 14.62 6.55 -24.77
CA VAL A 261 13.77 5.89 -25.78
C VAL A 261 12.37 5.59 -25.24
N LEU A 262 12.25 5.32 -23.95
CA LEU A 262 10.98 5.06 -23.27
C LEU A 262 10.28 6.36 -22.83
N ASN A 263 10.78 7.53 -23.23
CA ASN A 263 10.27 8.88 -22.93
C ASN A 263 10.29 9.26 -21.44
N ASP A 264 11.40 9.02 -20.72
CA ASP A 264 11.62 9.45 -19.32
C ASP A 264 10.40 9.21 -18.42
N ARG A 265 9.85 7.99 -18.55
CA ARG A 265 8.69 7.54 -17.79
C ARG A 265 9.07 7.37 -16.33
N ASP A 266 8.16 7.73 -15.43
CA ASP A 266 8.34 7.40 -14.02
C ASP A 266 8.43 5.87 -13.83
N GLU A 267 8.95 5.44 -12.67
CA GLU A 267 9.15 4.02 -12.33
C GLU A 267 7.88 3.18 -12.56
N ARG A 268 6.70 3.76 -12.30
CA ARG A 268 5.40 3.11 -12.47
C ARG A 268 5.12 2.82 -13.94
N ALA A 269 5.28 3.80 -14.80
CA ALA A 269 5.06 3.67 -16.23
C ALA A 269 6.12 2.75 -16.88
N MET A 270 7.36 2.75 -16.38
CA MET A 270 8.37 1.78 -16.80
C MET A 270 7.95 0.33 -16.47
N LEU A 271 7.54 0.07 -15.22
CA LEU A 271 7.11 -1.24 -14.76
C LEU A 271 5.81 -1.73 -15.44
N ARG A 272 4.91 -0.83 -15.85
CA ARG A 272 3.74 -1.21 -16.68
C ARG A 272 4.13 -1.59 -18.11
N SER A 273 5.16 -0.95 -18.66
CA SER A 273 5.56 -1.09 -20.06
C SER A 273 6.46 -2.30 -20.35
N GLY A 274 7.05 -2.94 -19.34
CA GLY A 274 7.95 -4.08 -19.50
C GLY A 274 7.57 -5.20 -18.55
N LYS A 275 7.54 -6.43 -19.05
CA LYS A 275 7.17 -7.60 -18.23
C LYS A 275 8.35 -8.49 -17.83
N ARG A 276 9.49 -8.38 -18.52
CA ARG A 276 10.63 -9.31 -18.42
C ARG A 276 11.92 -8.54 -18.15
N TYR A 277 12.75 -9.06 -17.25
CA TYR A 277 13.97 -8.43 -16.76
C TYR A 277 15.11 -9.46 -16.64
N MET A 278 16.33 -8.98 -16.36
CA MET A 278 17.48 -9.84 -16.02
C MET A 278 17.17 -10.78 -14.83
N SER A 279 17.99 -11.80 -14.65
CA SER A 279 17.82 -12.81 -13.58
C SER A 279 16.52 -13.63 -13.69
N ASN A 280 15.89 -13.64 -14.88
CA ASN A 280 14.61 -14.31 -15.12
C ASN A 280 13.49 -13.77 -14.21
N ILE A 281 13.55 -12.47 -13.91
CA ILE A 281 12.54 -11.75 -13.15
C ILE A 281 11.45 -11.29 -14.10
N THR A 282 10.20 -11.49 -13.70
CA THR A 282 9.02 -11.03 -14.41
C THR A 282 8.12 -10.21 -13.50
N ILE A 283 7.61 -9.10 -14.00
CA ILE A 283 6.72 -8.19 -13.25
C ILE A 283 5.47 -7.99 -14.09
N VAL A 284 4.30 -8.39 -13.58
CA VAL A 284 3.05 -8.40 -14.34
C VAL A 284 1.86 -7.98 -13.50
N GLU A 285 0.81 -7.44 -14.12
CA GLU A 285 -0.44 -7.07 -13.41
C GLU A 285 -1.33 -8.28 -13.09
N ARG A 286 -1.30 -9.34 -13.92
CA ARG A 286 -2.18 -10.52 -13.76
C ARG A 286 -1.40 -11.81 -13.83
N ALA A 287 -1.82 -12.80 -13.04
CA ALA A 287 -1.21 -14.13 -13.04
C ALA A 287 -1.27 -14.83 -14.41
N SER A 288 -2.30 -14.56 -15.22
CA SER A 288 -2.40 -15.08 -16.59
C SER A 288 -1.31 -14.56 -17.52
N ASP A 289 -0.83 -13.33 -17.30
CA ASP A 289 0.27 -12.76 -18.08
C ASP A 289 1.58 -13.53 -17.79
N LEU A 290 1.79 -13.99 -16.55
CA LEU A 290 2.98 -14.76 -16.17
C LEU A 290 3.09 -16.08 -16.95
N SER A 291 1.97 -16.81 -17.07
CA SER A 291 1.93 -18.09 -17.81
C SER A 291 2.09 -17.93 -19.33
N ALA A 292 1.86 -16.73 -19.86
CA ALA A 292 1.95 -16.46 -21.30
C ALA A 292 3.36 -16.08 -21.77
N LEU A 293 4.27 -15.76 -20.84
CA LEU A 293 5.63 -15.35 -21.17
C LEU A 293 6.53 -16.58 -21.37
N PRO A 294 7.44 -16.55 -22.37
CA PRO A 294 8.39 -17.64 -22.58
C PRO A 294 9.41 -17.68 -21.43
N PRO A 295 9.75 -18.87 -20.90
CA PRO A 295 10.79 -18.99 -19.90
C PRO A 295 12.17 -18.76 -20.52
N ASP A 296 13.02 -17.96 -19.87
CA ASP A 296 14.40 -17.82 -20.30
C ASP A 296 15.20 -19.07 -19.90
N ILE A 297 15.56 -19.88 -20.89
CA ILE A 297 16.34 -21.11 -20.71
C ILE A 297 17.37 -21.20 -21.82
N LEU A 298 18.62 -21.46 -21.45
CA LEU A 298 19.74 -21.55 -22.37
C LEU A 298 19.87 -22.96 -22.94
N LEU A 299 19.01 -23.30 -23.90
CA LEU A 299 19.03 -24.61 -24.57
C LEU A 299 20.15 -24.71 -25.63
N THR A 300 20.47 -23.59 -26.29
CA THR A 300 21.52 -23.53 -27.31
C THR A 300 22.73 -22.78 -26.79
N ARG A 301 23.90 -23.42 -26.83
CA ARG A 301 25.17 -22.85 -26.36
C ARG A 301 25.89 -22.11 -27.48
N LEU A 302 26.38 -20.90 -27.19
CA LEU A 302 27.05 -20.03 -28.16
C LEU A 302 28.30 -20.67 -28.78
N ASN A 303 29.04 -21.46 -27.99
CA ASN A 303 30.25 -22.13 -28.45
C ASN A 303 29.99 -23.10 -29.62
N GLY A 304 28.77 -23.63 -29.76
CA GLY A 304 28.39 -24.47 -30.90
C GLY A 304 28.36 -23.72 -32.24
N PHE A 305 28.20 -22.40 -32.19
CA PHE A 305 28.13 -21.50 -33.34
C PHE A 305 29.26 -20.46 -33.32
N THR A 306 30.41 -20.80 -32.75
CA THR A 306 31.56 -19.92 -32.67
C THR A 306 32.81 -20.60 -33.22
N ARG A 307 33.48 -19.95 -34.18
CA ARG A 307 34.78 -20.39 -34.72
C ARG A 307 35.74 -19.20 -34.73
N ASN A 308 36.93 -19.38 -34.15
CA ASN A 308 37.93 -18.31 -34.03
C ASN A 308 37.33 -17.02 -33.44
N SER A 309 36.49 -17.17 -32.41
CA SER A 309 35.75 -16.06 -31.76
C SER A 309 34.75 -15.30 -32.63
N VAL A 310 34.49 -15.75 -33.85
CA VAL A 310 33.46 -15.20 -34.73
C VAL A 310 32.23 -16.09 -34.70
N PHE A 311 31.05 -15.46 -34.62
CA PHE A 311 29.77 -16.15 -34.71
C PHE A 311 29.56 -16.69 -36.13
N THR A 312 29.21 -17.97 -36.24
CA THR A 312 29.04 -18.67 -37.52
C THR A 312 27.58 -18.99 -37.85
N GLY A 313 26.64 -18.63 -36.98
CA GLY A 313 25.21 -18.76 -37.24
C GLY A 313 24.67 -17.60 -38.11
N GLN A 314 23.35 -17.50 -38.20
CA GLN A 314 22.67 -16.47 -38.99
C GLN A 314 22.12 -15.36 -38.09
N TYR A 315 22.56 -14.12 -38.28
CA TYR A 315 21.95 -12.95 -37.62
C TYR A 315 20.69 -12.50 -38.35
N VAL A 316 19.58 -12.44 -37.63
CA VAL A 316 18.25 -12.00 -38.09
C VAL A 316 17.71 -10.97 -37.09
N GLY A 317 18.52 -9.95 -36.81
CA GLY A 317 18.15 -8.79 -35.99
C GLY A 317 18.16 -7.49 -36.78
N PRO A 318 17.96 -6.34 -36.12
CA PRO A 318 17.95 -5.04 -36.79
C PRO A 318 19.29 -4.75 -37.47
N GLY A 319 19.22 -4.25 -38.70
CA GLY A 319 20.33 -3.63 -39.43
C GLY A 319 20.21 -2.11 -39.43
N ARG A 320 21.01 -1.44 -40.27
CA ARG A 320 20.91 0.01 -40.51
C ARG A 320 19.73 0.33 -41.43
N GLY A 321 19.38 -0.58 -42.35
CA GLY A 321 18.33 -0.38 -43.35
C GLY A 321 18.74 0.58 -44.49
N ASP A 322 17.83 0.80 -45.46
CA ASP A 322 18.07 1.60 -46.67
C ASP A 322 18.00 3.12 -46.44
N LEU A 323 17.47 3.56 -45.30
CA LEU A 323 17.40 4.98 -44.90
C LEU A 323 18.45 5.24 -43.82
N GLU A 324 19.26 6.29 -43.98
CA GLU A 324 20.37 6.67 -43.06
C GLU A 324 19.97 6.88 -41.57
N GLN A 325 18.69 6.79 -41.22
CA GLN A 325 18.14 6.99 -39.87
C GLN A 325 18.19 5.72 -39.00
N SER A 326 19.41 5.48 -38.54
CA SER A 326 19.89 4.78 -37.32
C SER A 326 19.24 3.46 -36.87
N PHE A 327 20.08 2.42 -36.80
CA PHE A 327 19.90 1.18 -36.04
C PHE A 327 19.26 1.37 -34.64
N GLU A 328 19.52 2.50 -33.98
CA GLU A 328 18.91 2.90 -32.71
C GLU A 328 17.38 2.98 -32.77
N ARG A 329 16.81 3.52 -33.85
CA ARG A 329 15.35 3.63 -34.02
C ARG A 329 14.71 2.25 -34.21
N ASN A 330 15.31 1.39 -35.02
CA ASN A 330 14.85 0.00 -35.19
C ASN A 330 14.90 -0.76 -33.86
N LEU A 331 15.91 -0.48 -33.03
CA LEU A 331 16.00 -1.06 -31.70
C LEU A 331 14.96 -0.48 -30.73
N ALA A 332 14.65 0.81 -30.82
CA ALA A 332 13.59 1.44 -30.03
C ALA A 332 12.22 0.78 -30.28
N GLU A 333 11.87 0.51 -31.54
CA GLU A 333 10.63 -0.19 -31.92
C GLU A 333 10.53 -1.59 -31.28
N ILE A 334 11.65 -2.32 -31.17
CA ILE A 334 11.69 -3.61 -30.47
C ILE A 334 11.34 -3.44 -28.99
N PHE A 335 11.82 -2.36 -28.36
CA PHE A 335 11.54 -2.05 -26.96
C PHE A 335 10.15 -1.42 -26.72
N GLU A 336 9.39 -1.01 -27.73
CA GLU A 336 7.99 -0.62 -27.50
C GLU A 336 7.10 -1.80 -27.08
N ARG A 337 7.51 -3.02 -27.44
CA ARG A 337 6.78 -4.24 -27.10
C ARG A 337 7.00 -4.67 -25.65
N THR A 338 5.90 -4.94 -24.95
CA THR A 338 5.92 -5.27 -23.50
C THR A 338 6.56 -6.60 -23.15
N ASP A 339 6.61 -7.54 -24.10
CA ASP A 339 7.22 -8.85 -24.01
C ASP A 339 8.71 -8.87 -24.39
N THR A 340 9.27 -7.73 -24.80
CA THR A 340 10.71 -7.54 -24.96
C THR A 340 11.38 -7.37 -23.58
N PRO A 341 12.41 -8.18 -23.26
CA PRO A 341 13.15 -8.04 -22.01
C PRO A 341 13.79 -6.67 -21.84
N ARG A 342 13.70 -6.11 -20.63
CA ARG A 342 14.36 -4.86 -20.24
C ARG A 342 15.75 -5.14 -19.68
N LEU A 343 16.68 -4.22 -19.97
CA LEU A 343 18.08 -4.32 -19.56
C LEU A 343 18.53 -2.98 -18.97
N SER A 344 19.22 -3.01 -17.83
CA SER A 344 19.81 -1.81 -17.23
C SER A 344 21.14 -1.43 -17.89
N GLY A 345 21.61 -0.20 -17.63
CA GLY A 345 22.91 0.33 -18.07
C GLY A 345 22.89 1.17 -19.36
N VAL A 346 23.88 2.06 -19.46
CA VAL A 346 23.92 3.19 -20.41
C VAL A 346 24.18 2.77 -21.87
N GLN A 347 25.00 1.73 -22.09
CA GLN A 347 25.36 1.28 -23.42
C GLN A 347 24.16 0.61 -24.12
N ILE A 348 23.97 0.92 -25.40
CA ILE A 348 22.99 0.25 -26.26
C ILE A 348 23.22 -1.26 -26.23
N LYS A 349 22.13 -2.02 -26.03
CA LYS A 349 22.12 -3.47 -25.94
C LYS A 349 20.77 -4.02 -26.41
N ALA A 350 20.79 -5.16 -27.07
CA ALA A 350 19.59 -5.83 -27.55
C ALA A 350 19.46 -7.22 -26.91
N PRO A 351 18.27 -7.58 -26.40
CA PRO A 351 18.01 -8.93 -25.91
C PRO A 351 17.80 -9.89 -27.09
N MET A 352 18.59 -10.96 -27.15
CA MET A 352 18.63 -11.90 -28.27
C MET A 352 18.36 -13.35 -27.86
N PHE A 353 17.77 -14.08 -28.80
CA PHE A 353 17.50 -15.50 -28.76
C PHE A 353 18.34 -16.22 -29.80
N LEU A 354 19.13 -17.20 -29.37
CA LEU A 354 19.84 -18.13 -30.24
C LEU A 354 19.06 -19.45 -30.31
N ASP A 355 18.52 -19.76 -31.48
CA ASP A 355 17.78 -21.00 -31.74
C ASP A 355 18.73 -22.18 -32.06
N ALA A 356 18.20 -23.40 -32.03
CA ALA A 356 18.94 -24.65 -32.22
C ALA A 356 19.59 -24.78 -33.62
N ASP A 357 19.06 -24.08 -34.62
CA ASP A 357 19.62 -24.01 -35.97
C ASP A 357 20.76 -22.99 -36.13
N GLY A 358 21.03 -22.19 -35.09
CA GLY A 358 22.02 -21.11 -35.12
C GLY A 358 21.46 -19.76 -35.55
N THR A 359 20.15 -19.61 -35.64
CA THR A 359 19.51 -18.32 -35.91
C THR A 359 19.52 -17.43 -34.66
N LEU A 360 20.09 -16.23 -34.78
CA LEU A 360 20.15 -15.22 -33.73
C LEU A 360 19.15 -14.09 -34.03
N SER A 361 18.09 -13.97 -33.22
CA SER A 361 16.99 -13.00 -33.44
C SER A 361 16.60 -12.26 -32.15
N PRO A 362 15.92 -11.10 -32.21
CA PRO A 362 15.44 -10.42 -31.01
C PRO A 362 14.56 -11.32 -30.14
N SER A 363 14.69 -11.21 -28.81
CA SER A 363 13.96 -12.04 -27.83
C SER A 363 12.51 -11.62 -27.57
N THR A 364 11.90 -10.88 -28.47
CA THR A 364 10.51 -10.47 -28.31
C THR A 364 9.58 -11.67 -28.50
N GLY A 365 8.87 -12.04 -27.44
CA GLY A 365 8.05 -13.26 -27.42
C GLY A 365 8.85 -14.57 -27.50
N LYS A 366 10.19 -14.51 -27.42
CA LYS A 366 11.10 -15.66 -27.43
C LYS A 366 11.97 -15.69 -26.16
N PRO A 367 12.56 -16.82 -25.77
CA PRO A 367 13.50 -16.89 -24.65
C PRO A 367 14.65 -15.88 -24.82
N PHE A 368 15.04 -15.23 -23.73
CA PHE A 368 16.14 -14.29 -23.73
C PHE A 368 17.41 -14.98 -23.25
N THR A 369 18.31 -15.28 -24.19
CA THR A 369 19.45 -16.17 -23.95
C THR A 369 20.79 -15.48 -24.13
N HIS A 370 20.85 -14.40 -24.91
CA HIS A 370 22.08 -13.72 -25.25
C HIS A 370 21.88 -12.20 -25.27
N ILE A 371 22.90 -11.45 -24.90
CA ILE A 371 22.92 -9.99 -24.99
C ILE A 371 23.78 -9.60 -26.18
N LEU A 372 23.21 -8.88 -27.14
CA LEU A 372 23.96 -8.27 -28.23
C LEU A 372 24.34 -6.85 -27.87
N LYS A 373 25.63 -6.54 -27.93
CA LYS A 373 26.21 -5.22 -27.69
C LYS A 373 26.73 -4.67 -29.02
N PRO A 374 25.93 -3.87 -29.73
CA PRO A 374 26.33 -3.25 -30.98
C PRO A 374 27.44 -2.21 -30.76
N ALA A 375 28.10 -1.84 -31.85
CA ALA A 375 29.05 -0.75 -31.86
C ALA A 375 28.40 0.57 -31.42
N GLY A 376 29.12 1.34 -30.60
CA GLY A 376 28.69 2.69 -30.23
C GLY A 376 28.89 3.67 -31.40
N THR A 377 28.37 4.87 -31.24
CA THR A 377 28.58 6.00 -32.16
C THR A 377 29.60 6.98 -31.58
N GLY A 378 30.13 7.89 -32.41
CA GLY A 378 30.94 9.01 -31.92
C GLY A 378 32.34 8.63 -31.43
N GLY A 379 33.02 7.68 -32.10
CA GLY A 379 34.37 7.23 -31.74
C GLY A 379 34.40 5.96 -30.88
N PHE A 380 33.22 5.40 -30.57
CA PHE A 380 33.05 4.17 -29.79
C PHE A 380 32.75 2.94 -30.65
N GLU A 381 33.04 2.99 -31.95
CA GLU A 381 32.73 1.93 -32.92
C GLU A 381 33.50 0.64 -32.60
N ALA A 382 34.68 0.75 -32.00
CA ALA A 382 35.53 -0.38 -31.62
C ALA A 382 35.16 -1.01 -30.26
N LEU A 383 34.19 -0.46 -29.51
CA LEU A 383 33.84 -0.96 -28.17
C LEU A 383 33.56 -2.47 -28.12
N PRO A 384 32.79 -3.07 -29.06
CA PRO A 384 32.55 -4.51 -29.03
C PRO A 384 33.83 -5.36 -29.12
N VAL A 385 34.78 -4.94 -29.94
CA VAL A 385 36.07 -5.63 -30.11
C VAL A 385 36.96 -5.45 -28.89
N ILE A 386 36.97 -4.25 -28.30
CA ILE A 386 37.71 -3.95 -27.06
C ILE A 386 37.17 -4.78 -25.90
N GLU A 387 35.84 -4.86 -25.76
CA GLU A 387 35.21 -5.66 -24.71
C GLU A 387 35.47 -7.16 -24.93
N TRP A 388 35.37 -7.65 -26.17
CA TRP A 388 35.75 -9.02 -26.51
C TRP A 388 37.21 -9.34 -26.11
N GLN A 389 38.16 -8.46 -26.47
CA GLN A 389 39.57 -8.64 -26.15
C GLN A 389 39.79 -8.69 -24.63
N SER A 390 39.11 -7.83 -23.88
CA SER A 390 39.19 -7.78 -22.42
C SER A 390 38.68 -9.07 -21.78
N LEU A 391 37.55 -9.61 -22.27
CA LEU A 391 36.99 -10.88 -21.81
C LEU A 391 37.87 -12.08 -22.20
N ALA A 392 38.47 -12.06 -23.39
CA ALA A 392 39.41 -13.09 -23.84
C ALA A 392 40.70 -13.09 -23.01
N LEU A 393 41.23 -11.91 -22.67
CA LEU A 393 42.38 -11.75 -21.79
C LEU A 393 42.05 -12.24 -20.38
N GLY A 394 40.90 -11.84 -19.82
CA GLY A 394 40.42 -12.30 -18.51
C GLY A 394 40.32 -13.82 -18.45
N ARG A 395 39.74 -14.44 -19.50
CA ARG A 395 39.67 -15.91 -19.61
C ARG A 395 41.05 -16.55 -19.64
N SER A 396 41.97 -15.98 -20.42
CA SER A 396 43.35 -16.47 -20.53
C SER A 396 44.14 -16.32 -19.23
N ALA A 397 43.79 -15.33 -18.42
CA ALA A 397 44.32 -15.12 -17.07
C ALA A 397 43.65 -16.01 -16.00
N GLY A 398 42.67 -16.84 -16.36
CA GLY A 398 42.00 -17.78 -15.45
C GLY A 398 40.73 -17.24 -14.78
N PHE A 399 40.23 -16.07 -15.17
CA PHE A 399 38.94 -15.58 -14.68
C PHE A 399 37.78 -16.31 -15.36
N THR A 400 36.72 -16.56 -14.61
CA THR A 400 35.44 -17.03 -15.17
C THR A 400 34.81 -15.89 -15.97
N THR A 401 34.63 -16.10 -17.28
CA THR A 401 33.98 -15.14 -18.19
C THR A 401 32.86 -15.83 -18.96
N PRO A 402 31.81 -15.10 -19.37
CA PRO A 402 30.76 -15.67 -20.22
C PRO A 402 31.33 -16.14 -21.57
N ALA A 403 30.61 -17.04 -22.23
CA ALA A 403 30.87 -17.34 -23.64
C ALA A 403 30.55 -16.10 -24.48
N THR A 404 31.41 -15.81 -25.46
CA THR A 404 31.33 -14.61 -26.27
C THR A 404 31.74 -14.86 -27.70
N ALA A 405 31.10 -14.16 -28.63
CA ALA A 405 31.47 -14.16 -30.04
C ALA A 405 31.30 -12.76 -30.65
N LEU A 406 32.14 -12.41 -31.61
CA LEU A 406 31.93 -11.25 -32.48
C LEU A 406 30.95 -11.63 -33.59
N VAL A 407 29.88 -10.84 -33.72
CA VAL A 407 28.85 -11.03 -34.73
C VAL A 407 29.17 -10.12 -35.92
N PRO A 408 29.37 -10.69 -37.12
CA PRO A 408 29.39 -9.90 -38.35
C PRO A 408 28.02 -9.23 -38.54
N MET A 409 27.99 -7.91 -38.49
CA MET A 409 26.75 -7.15 -38.64
C MET A 409 26.47 -6.84 -40.12
N PRO A 410 25.19 -6.77 -40.54
CA PRO A 410 24.83 -6.42 -41.91
C PRO A 410 25.16 -4.96 -42.25
N ASP A 411 24.92 -4.56 -43.50
CA ASP A 411 24.97 -3.16 -43.95
C ASP A 411 26.33 -2.45 -43.73
N GLY A 412 27.42 -3.22 -43.70
CA GLY A 412 28.77 -2.69 -43.45
C GLY A 412 28.97 -2.15 -42.02
N MET A 413 28.06 -2.45 -41.10
CA MET A 413 28.17 -2.04 -39.71
C MET A 413 29.39 -2.70 -39.03
N PRO A 414 30.03 -2.02 -38.06
CA PRO A 414 31.07 -2.64 -37.25
C PRO A 414 30.51 -3.86 -36.50
N PRO A 415 31.37 -4.84 -36.15
CA PRO A 415 30.92 -6.06 -35.49
C PRO A 415 30.31 -5.75 -34.13
N ALA A 416 29.30 -6.52 -33.75
CA ALA A 416 28.72 -6.49 -32.41
C ALA A 416 29.33 -7.59 -31.53
N LEU A 417 29.26 -7.42 -30.21
CA LEU A 417 29.65 -8.45 -29.25
C LEU A 417 28.41 -9.18 -28.77
N LEU A 418 28.36 -10.49 -28.98
CA LEU A 418 27.34 -11.35 -28.42
C LEU A 418 27.85 -12.01 -27.15
N VAL A 419 27.08 -11.90 -26.09
CA VAL A 419 27.38 -12.45 -24.77
C VAL A 419 26.31 -13.46 -24.40
N GLU A 420 26.71 -14.71 -24.13
CA GLU A 420 25.82 -15.74 -23.60
C GLU A 420 25.44 -15.41 -22.14
N ARG A 421 24.14 -15.43 -21.82
CA ARG A 421 23.67 -15.21 -20.46
C ARG A 421 24.07 -16.38 -19.57
N PHE A 422 24.61 -16.05 -18.40
CA PHE A 422 25.01 -17.03 -17.38
C PHE A 422 24.05 -17.06 -16.18
N ASP A 423 23.09 -16.15 -16.13
CA ASP A 423 22.12 -15.98 -15.05
C ASP A 423 20.82 -16.76 -15.28
N ILE A 424 20.80 -17.66 -16.25
CA ILE A 424 19.64 -18.48 -16.61
C ILE A 424 20.01 -19.95 -16.63
N ARG A 425 19.03 -20.80 -16.30
CA ARG A 425 19.18 -22.25 -16.32
C ARG A 425 19.37 -22.79 -17.73
N THR A 426 20.06 -23.92 -17.82
CA THR A 426 20.36 -24.66 -19.05
C THR A 426 19.36 -25.78 -19.34
N SER A 427 18.51 -26.13 -18.37
CA SER A 427 17.40 -27.06 -18.55
C SER A 427 16.18 -26.70 -17.68
N LEU A 428 15.01 -27.30 -17.94
CA LEU A 428 13.81 -27.10 -17.12
C LEU A 428 13.90 -27.78 -15.75
N GLU A 429 14.66 -28.85 -15.67
CA GLU A 429 14.87 -29.70 -14.49
C GLU A 429 15.95 -29.15 -13.55
N GLU A 430 16.78 -28.23 -14.05
CA GLU A 430 17.84 -27.59 -13.27
C GLU A 430 17.23 -26.75 -12.13
N LYS A 431 17.58 -27.14 -10.89
CA LYS A 431 17.12 -26.48 -9.67
C LYS A 431 18.05 -25.36 -9.19
N HIS A 432 19.23 -25.24 -9.80
CA HIS A 432 20.16 -24.17 -9.49
C HIS A 432 19.72 -22.91 -10.23
N LEU A 433 19.14 -21.97 -9.49
CA LEU A 433 18.62 -20.71 -10.01
C LEU A 433 19.50 -19.56 -9.55
N LEU A 434 19.78 -18.62 -10.44
CA LEU A 434 20.64 -17.48 -10.16
C LEU A 434 19.83 -16.19 -10.23
N ALA A 435 20.07 -15.32 -9.26
CA ALA A 435 19.61 -13.94 -9.30
C ALA A 435 20.81 -13.02 -9.14
N LEU A 436 21.05 -12.19 -10.15
CA LEU A 436 22.05 -11.14 -10.12
C LEU A 436 21.47 -9.92 -9.42
N GLU A 437 22.24 -9.39 -8.49
CA GLU A 437 21.98 -8.15 -7.80
C GLU A 437 23.23 -7.28 -7.88
N ASP A 438 23.06 -6.00 -8.21
CA ASP A 438 24.18 -5.06 -8.27
C ASP A 438 24.49 -4.43 -6.90
N PHE A 439 25.63 -3.73 -6.80
CA PHE A 439 26.02 -3.12 -5.54
C PHE A 439 25.20 -1.87 -5.18
N CYS A 440 24.53 -1.22 -6.13
CA CYS A 440 23.60 -0.13 -5.81
C CYS A 440 22.41 -0.67 -5.01
N SER A 441 21.86 -1.79 -5.45
CA SER A 441 20.79 -2.52 -4.77
C SER A 441 21.21 -3.01 -3.40
N VAL A 442 22.39 -3.66 -3.31
CA VAL A 442 22.95 -4.13 -2.03
C VAL A 442 23.15 -2.97 -1.04
N LEU A 443 23.63 -1.83 -1.52
CA LEU A 443 23.85 -0.64 -0.69
C LEU A 443 22.59 0.17 -0.41
N GLY A 444 21.49 -0.12 -1.11
CA GLY A 444 20.25 0.66 -1.04
C GLY A 444 20.41 2.10 -1.52
N VAL A 445 21.29 2.35 -2.49
CA VAL A 445 21.51 3.66 -3.09
C VAL A 445 20.86 3.74 -4.46
N ALA A 446 20.51 4.96 -4.87
CA ALA A 446 19.98 5.21 -6.20
C ALA A 446 21.08 5.03 -7.26
N THR A 447 20.66 4.75 -8.49
CA THR A 447 21.53 4.45 -9.62
C THR A 447 22.52 5.58 -9.95
N GLU A 448 22.14 6.83 -9.69
CA GLU A 448 22.99 8.01 -9.91
C GLU A 448 24.22 8.00 -8.99
N ALA A 449 24.12 7.35 -7.83
CA ALA A 449 25.19 7.22 -6.86
C ALA A 449 26.08 5.98 -7.11
N LYS A 450 26.00 5.33 -8.28
CA LYS A 450 26.78 4.11 -8.58
C LYS A 450 28.29 4.27 -8.53
N TYR A 451 28.78 5.51 -8.67
CA TYR A 451 30.20 5.84 -8.53
C TYR A 451 30.56 6.34 -7.12
N ASP A 452 29.57 6.54 -6.25
CA ASP A 452 29.72 7.06 -4.90
C ASP A 452 29.81 5.91 -3.89
N GLY A 453 30.97 5.28 -3.80
CA GLY A 453 31.18 4.16 -2.90
C GLY A 453 32.63 3.80 -2.68
N THR A 454 32.88 3.02 -1.63
CA THR A 454 34.19 2.41 -1.38
C THR A 454 34.04 0.90 -1.28
N MET A 455 35.12 0.16 -1.55
CA MET A 455 35.11 -1.31 -1.46
C MET A 455 34.81 -1.78 -0.03
N GLU A 456 35.22 -1.04 0.99
CA GLU A 456 34.93 -1.33 2.40
C GLU A 456 33.42 -1.23 2.69
N ARG A 457 32.74 -0.26 2.08
CA ARG A 457 31.29 -0.09 2.22
C ARG A 457 30.56 -1.26 1.57
N ILE A 458 30.98 -1.68 0.38
CA ILE A 458 30.44 -2.85 -0.33
C ILE A 458 30.66 -4.12 0.51
N ALA A 459 31.89 -4.38 0.96
CA ALA A 459 32.21 -5.55 1.78
C ALA A 459 31.39 -5.60 3.07
N ARG A 460 31.20 -4.45 3.74
CA ARG A 460 30.36 -4.35 4.94
C ARG A 460 28.90 -4.69 4.67
N ALA A 461 28.35 -4.25 3.54
CA ALA A 461 26.96 -4.51 3.16
C ALA A 461 26.73 -5.94 2.67
N LEU A 462 27.72 -6.56 2.00
CA LEU A 462 27.66 -7.94 1.54
C LEU A 462 27.79 -8.96 2.66
N ARG A 463 28.62 -8.69 3.67
CA ARG A 463 28.90 -9.64 4.76
C ARG A 463 27.64 -10.25 5.42
N PRO A 464 26.57 -9.50 5.75
CA PRO A 464 25.35 -10.10 6.30
C PRO A 464 24.49 -10.84 5.26
N LEU A 465 24.73 -10.66 3.96
CA LEU A 465 23.96 -11.25 2.86
C LEU A 465 24.63 -12.47 2.22
N SER A 466 25.93 -12.67 2.46
CA SER A 466 26.72 -13.76 1.87
C SER A 466 27.03 -14.86 2.88
N THR A 467 26.85 -16.11 2.47
CA THR A 467 27.33 -17.31 3.21
C THR A 467 28.80 -17.63 2.94
N SER A 468 29.41 -16.95 1.97
CA SER A 468 30.84 -17.00 1.64
C SER A 468 31.32 -15.59 1.30
N PRO A 469 31.47 -14.71 2.32
CA PRO A 469 31.66 -13.27 2.15
C PRO A 469 33.05 -12.85 1.65
#